data_AF-A0A970MY47-F1
#
_entry.id   AF-A0A970MY47-F1
#
_cell.length_a   1.000
_cell.length_b   1.000
_cell.length_c   1.000
_cell.angle_alpha   90.00
_cell.angle_beta   90.00
_cell.angle_gamma   90.00
#
_symmetry.space_group_name_H-M   'P 1'
#
loop_
_entity.id
_entity.type
_entity.pdbx_description
1 polymer ?
#
loop_
_entity_poly.entity_id
_entity_poly.type
_entity_poly.pdbx_seq_one_letter_code
_entity_poly.pdbx_strand_id
1 'polypeptide(L)'
;MPLYNYKALTRAGAEKSDRIDATSEDQAKAMLRLRGEHVIHIRELASGQAAAPSGIRGKKPNTDEVAGAIRQLSILIRFGVPLVESLTGLSEQAKSPVFAQALQRITIDVSHGAALSESFEKHPRIFPSMAVEMARVAETGGSLAESLGKLADHMEKGAEIARKVKGALAYPIVVLCISFLTVLVMVTFILPRFTKLFDKMGAKVPWTTQLLITISNVTTTYWYLFIGGAIALFFLTRKYLSTPAGRRNY
;
A
#
# COMPACT_ATOMS: atom_id res chain seq x y z
N MET A 1 18.21 -19.91 23.14
CA MET A 1 18.92 -20.77 22.17
C MET A 1 18.75 -20.13 20.80
N PRO A 2 19.78 -20.08 19.94
CA PRO A 2 19.67 -19.45 18.61
C PRO A 2 18.82 -20.33 17.68
N LEU A 3 17.87 -19.68 16.99
CA LEU A 3 16.97 -20.33 16.05
C LEU A 3 17.55 -20.21 14.63
N TYR A 4 17.77 -21.32 13.93
CA TYR A 4 18.30 -21.29 12.56
C TYR A 4 17.17 -21.53 11.56
N ASN A 5 17.04 -20.64 10.58
CA ASN A 5 16.22 -20.91 9.40
C ASN A 5 17.09 -21.65 8.37
N TYR A 6 16.60 -22.79 7.89
CA TYR A 6 17.27 -23.55 6.85
C TYR A 6 16.37 -23.74 5.63
N LYS A 7 16.99 -23.76 4.45
CA LYS A 7 16.39 -24.33 3.24
C LYS A 7 17.18 -25.58 2.90
N ALA A 8 16.51 -26.73 2.90
CA ALA A 8 17.12 -28.00 2.53
C ALA A 8 16.31 -28.69 1.43
N LEU A 9 17.03 -29.47 0.64
CA LEU A 9 16.42 -30.39 -0.31
C LEU A 9 16.16 -31.72 0.41
N THR A 10 14.90 -32.15 0.41
CA THR A 10 14.52 -33.47 0.93
C THR A 10 14.98 -34.55 -0.06
N ARG A 11 15.15 -35.80 0.38
CA ARG A 11 15.55 -36.94 -0.49
C ARG A 11 14.64 -37.16 -1.72
N ALA A 12 13.42 -36.62 -1.69
CA ALA A 12 12.45 -36.61 -2.80
C ALA A 12 12.61 -35.44 -3.79
N GLY A 13 13.64 -34.60 -3.65
CA GLY A 13 13.89 -33.45 -4.54
C GLY A 13 13.06 -32.19 -4.25
N ALA A 14 12.20 -32.21 -3.23
CA ALA A 14 11.38 -31.07 -2.83
C ALA A 14 12.16 -30.12 -1.89
N GLU A 15 12.14 -28.82 -2.21
CA GLU A 15 12.63 -27.76 -1.34
C GLU A 15 11.73 -27.62 -0.11
N LYS A 16 12.29 -27.80 1.07
CA LYS A 16 11.60 -27.58 2.35
C LYS A 16 12.34 -26.51 3.14
N SER A 17 11.60 -25.49 3.57
CA SER A 17 12.12 -24.45 4.46
C SER A 17 11.47 -24.60 5.82
N ASP A 18 12.27 -24.91 6.82
CA ASP A 18 11.81 -25.14 8.19
C ASP A 18 12.81 -24.53 9.19
N ARG A 19 12.46 -24.56 10.49
CA ARG A 19 13.26 -23.96 11.56
C ARG A 19 13.81 -25.06 12.46
N ILE A 20 15.08 -24.94 12.86
CA ILE A 20 15.71 -25.88 13.78
C ILE A 20 16.39 -25.12 14.91
N ASP A 21 16.11 -25.54 16.14
CA ASP A 21 16.85 -25.13 17.32
C ASP A 21 18.18 -25.87 17.35
N ALA A 22 19.28 -25.13 17.29
CA ALA A 22 20.63 -25.67 17.40
C ALA A 22 21.50 -24.71 18.20
N THR A 23 22.53 -25.25 18.84
CA THR A 23 23.44 -24.43 19.66
C THR A 23 24.59 -23.84 18.83
N SER A 24 24.76 -24.34 17.60
CA SER A 24 25.80 -23.93 16.64
C SER A 24 25.40 -24.32 15.21
N GLU A 25 25.86 -23.58 14.20
CA GLU A 25 25.63 -23.86 12.78
C GLU A 25 26.06 -25.27 12.37
N ASP A 26 27.16 -25.78 12.94
CA ASP A 26 27.65 -27.14 12.66
C ASP A 26 26.74 -28.23 13.25
N GLN A 27 26.12 -27.95 14.40
CA GLN A 27 25.13 -28.83 15.01
C GLN A 27 23.83 -28.87 14.19
N ALA A 28 23.40 -27.72 13.64
CA ALA A 28 22.25 -27.65 12.73
C ALA A 28 22.49 -28.45 11.45
N LYS A 29 23.68 -28.32 10.82
CA LYS A 29 24.06 -29.11 9.64
C LYS A 29 24.11 -30.61 9.95
N ALA A 30 24.61 -31.00 11.12
CA ALA A 30 24.66 -32.40 11.55
C ALA A 30 23.26 -32.99 11.76
N MET A 31 22.36 -32.26 12.42
CA MET A 31 20.97 -32.70 12.64
C MET A 31 20.19 -32.85 11.31
N LEU A 32 20.41 -31.95 10.36
CA LEU A 32 19.75 -32.00 9.04
C LEU A 32 20.29 -33.15 8.17
N ARG A 33 21.59 -33.44 8.27
CA ARG A 33 22.19 -34.62 7.64
C ARG A 33 21.64 -35.93 8.19
N LEU A 34 21.42 -36.02 9.51
CA LEU A 34 20.79 -37.21 10.14
C LEU A 34 19.35 -37.41 9.68
N ARG A 35 18.64 -36.34 9.32
CA ARG A 35 17.29 -36.40 8.70
C ARG A 35 17.30 -36.69 7.20
N GLY A 36 18.47 -36.84 6.59
CA GLY A 36 18.61 -37.08 5.14
C GLY A 36 18.27 -35.86 4.28
N GLU A 37 18.31 -34.65 4.85
CA GLU A 37 18.04 -33.38 4.17
C GLU A 37 19.38 -32.68 3.85
N HIS A 38 19.59 -32.31 2.57
CA HIS A 38 20.82 -31.62 2.17
C HIS A 38 20.62 -30.10 2.22
N VAL A 39 21.44 -29.43 3.02
CA VAL A 39 21.32 -27.98 3.29
C VAL A 39 21.82 -27.17 2.08
N ILE A 40 20.98 -26.27 1.58
CA ILE A 40 21.30 -25.34 0.49
C ILE A 40 21.77 -23.99 1.05
N HIS A 41 21.12 -23.49 2.10
CA HIS A 41 21.51 -22.28 2.82
C HIS A 41 21.07 -22.36 4.29
N ILE A 42 21.98 -22.04 5.22
CA ILE A 42 21.69 -21.78 6.64
C ILE A 42 22.04 -20.31 6.93
N ARG A 43 21.13 -19.61 7.61
CA ARG A 43 21.37 -18.26 8.13
C ARG A 43 20.97 -18.24 9.60
N GLU A 44 21.91 -17.85 10.45
CA GLU A 44 21.66 -17.60 11.87
C GLU A 44 20.69 -16.42 12.01
N LEU A 45 19.55 -16.62 12.70
CA LEU A 45 18.80 -15.48 13.20
C LEU A 45 19.48 -15.01 14.49
N ALA A 46 20.19 -13.89 14.40
CA ALA A 46 20.69 -13.19 15.57
C ALA A 46 19.54 -12.99 16.58
N SER A 47 19.81 -13.33 17.84
CA SER A 47 18.92 -13.45 18.99
C SER A 47 18.29 -12.12 19.48
N GLY A 48 18.02 -11.18 18.58
CA GLY A 48 17.36 -9.90 18.86
C GLY A 48 16.41 -9.42 17.77
N GLN A 49 16.20 -10.17 16.69
CA GLN A 49 15.17 -9.84 15.70
C GLN A 49 13.91 -10.66 15.99
N ALA A 50 12.99 -10.02 16.73
CA ALA A 50 11.59 -10.41 16.77
C ALA A 50 11.16 -10.79 15.35
N ALA A 51 10.56 -11.98 15.23
CA ALA A 51 10.13 -12.56 13.97
C ALA A 51 9.52 -11.49 13.06
N ALA A 52 10.19 -11.16 11.96
CA ALA A 52 9.57 -10.35 10.93
C ALA A 52 8.27 -11.08 10.52
N PRO A 53 7.09 -10.46 10.66
CA PRO A 53 5.85 -11.11 10.28
C PRO A 53 6.00 -11.50 8.83
N SER A 54 5.69 -12.75 8.51
CA SER A 54 5.66 -13.30 7.14
C SER A 54 4.80 -12.37 6.29
N GLY A 55 5.46 -11.38 5.68
CA GLY A 55 4.78 -10.23 5.13
C GLY A 55 4.12 -10.67 3.83
N ILE A 56 2.79 -10.68 3.82
CA ILE A 56 2.02 -10.89 2.61
C ILE A 56 2.48 -9.84 1.59
N ARG A 57 3.22 -10.30 0.57
CA ARG A 57 3.82 -9.44 -0.44
C ARG A 57 2.76 -9.17 -1.51
N GLY A 58 2.20 -7.97 -1.51
CA GLY A 58 1.26 -7.53 -2.53
C GLY A 58 0.78 -6.11 -2.31
N LYS A 59 -0.03 -5.61 -3.25
CA LYS A 59 -0.62 -4.28 -3.20
C LYS A 59 -1.50 -4.14 -1.95
N LYS A 60 -1.36 -3.04 -1.21
CA LYS A 60 -2.20 -2.75 -0.05
C LYS A 60 -3.69 -2.77 -0.48
N PRO A 61 -4.58 -3.47 0.26
CA PRO A 61 -6.00 -3.49 -0.06
C PRO A 61 -6.63 -2.09 0.02
N ASN A 62 -7.76 -1.92 -0.66
CA ASN A 62 -8.46 -0.64 -0.64
C ASN A 62 -9.04 -0.38 0.76
N THR A 63 -8.97 0.87 1.23
CA THR A 63 -9.50 1.23 2.56
C THR A 63 -11.00 0.95 2.67
N ASP A 64 -11.77 1.16 1.59
CA ASP A 64 -13.21 0.85 1.56
C ASP A 64 -13.49 -0.64 1.77
N GLU A 65 -12.64 -1.51 1.21
CA GLU A 65 -12.78 -2.96 1.31
C GLU A 65 -12.56 -3.43 2.75
N VAL A 66 -11.50 -2.93 3.39
CA VAL A 66 -11.19 -3.26 4.79
C VAL A 66 -12.27 -2.70 5.73
N ALA A 67 -12.73 -1.46 5.50
CA ALA A 67 -13.77 -0.84 6.29
C ALA A 67 -15.11 -1.61 6.21
N GLY A 68 -15.52 -2.00 5.00
CA GLY A 68 -16.72 -2.80 4.79
C GLY A 68 -16.64 -4.18 5.43
N ALA A 69 -15.48 -4.84 5.38
CA ALA A 69 -15.28 -6.13 6.06
C ALA A 69 -15.37 -6.01 7.58
N ILE A 70 -14.82 -4.96 8.19
CA ILE A 70 -14.95 -4.70 9.63
C ILE A 70 -16.41 -4.40 10.01
N ARG A 71 -17.15 -3.65 9.18
CA ARG A 71 -18.59 -3.42 9.36
C ARG A 71 -19.37 -4.74 9.36
N GLN A 72 -19.14 -5.57 8.34
CA GLN A 72 -19.82 -6.85 8.20
C GLN A 72 -19.46 -7.78 9.35
N LEU A 73 -18.21 -7.79 9.80
CA LEU A 73 -17.78 -8.54 10.98
C LEU A 73 -18.53 -8.09 12.25
N SER A 74 -18.64 -6.78 12.48
CA SER A 74 -19.43 -6.21 13.59
C SER A 74 -20.88 -6.67 13.56
N ILE A 75 -21.52 -6.64 12.39
CA ILE A 75 -22.91 -7.04 12.19
C ILE A 75 -23.08 -8.55 12.46
N LEU A 76 -22.21 -9.40 11.91
CA LEU A 76 -22.28 -10.85 12.10
C LEU A 76 -22.12 -11.23 13.57
N ILE A 77 -21.14 -10.64 14.26
CA ILE A 77 -20.92 -10.87 15.70
C ILE A 77 -22.12 -10.36 16.52
N ARG A 78 -22.73 -9.23 16.14
CA ARG A 78 -23.94 -8.71 16.78
C ARG A 78 -25.12 -9.68 16.67
N PHE A 79 -25.21 -10.41 15.56
CA PHE A 79 -26.22 -11.46 15.35
C PHE A 79 -25.84 -12.81 15.96
N GLY A 80 -24.72 -12.91 16.69
CA GLY A 80 -24.30 -14.12 17.36
C GLY A 80 -23.60 -15.14 16.47
N VAL A 81 -23.22 -14.76 15.24
CA VAL A 81 -22.44 -15.63 14.36
C VAL A 81 -21.03 -15.80 14.96
N PRO A 82 -20.51 -17.05 15.06
CA PRO A 82 -19.16 -17.29 15.56
C PRO A 82 -18.10 -16.46 14.82
N LEU A 83 -17.11 -15.97 15.57
CA LEU A 83 -16.05 -15.10 15.04
C LEU A 83 -15.26 -15.78 13.91
N VAL A 84 -14.89 -17.05 14.09
CA VAL A 84 -14.13 -17.85 13.10
C VAL A 84 -14.94 -18.03 11.81
N GLU A 85 -16.23 -18.31 11.91
CA GLU A 85 -17.12 -18.46 10.75
C GLU A 85 -17.28 -17.14 10.00
N SER A 86 -17.47 -16.05 10.75
CA SER A 86 -17.56 -14.69 10.19
C SER A 86 -16.29 -14.31 9.42
N LEU A 87 -15.11 -14.56 10.00
CA LEU A 87 -13.82 -14.27 9.37
C LEU A 87 -13.58 -15.15 8.12
N THR A 88 -14.00 -16.42 8.17
CA THR A 88 -13.91 -17.34 7.02
C THR A 88 -14.75 -16.82 5.85
N GLY A 89 -16.03 -16.49 6.08
CA GLY A 89 -16.91 -15.95 5.04
C GLY A 89 -16.40 -14.63 4.46
N LEU A 90 -15.84 -13.75 5.30
CA LEU A 90 -15.21 -12.51 4.84
C LEU A 90 -13.95 -12.75 4.00
N SER A 91 -13.18 -13.79 4.32
CA SER A 91 -11.97 -14.14 3.55
C SER A 91 -12.29 -14.64 2.14
N GLU A 92 -13.43 -15.33 1.97
CA GLU A 92 -13.92 -15.81 0.68
C GLU A 92 -14.52 -14.69 -0.18
N GLN A 93 -15.10 -13.67 0.46
CA GLN A 93 -15.70 -12.50 -0.21
C GLN A 93 -14.68 -11.40 -0.53
N ALA A 94 -13.46 -11.49 -0.01
CA ALA A 94 -12.42 -10.49 -0.20
C ALA A 94 -12.00 -10.39 -1.68
N LYS A 95 -11.95 -9.16 -2.22
CA LYS A 95 -11.56 -8.88 -3.60
C LYS A 95 -10.05 -8.86 -3.76
N SER A 96 -9.35 -8.37 -2.74
CA SER A 96 -7.89 -8.32 -2.71
C SER A 96 -7.33 -9.66 -2.21
N PRO A 97 -6.46 -10.34 -2.99
CA PRO A 97 -5.86 -11.60 -2.55
C PRO A 97 -4.97 -11.40 -1.31
N VAL A 98 -4.38 -10.21 -1.16
CA VAL A 98 -3.60 -9.84 0.03
C VAL A 98 -4.49 -9.77 1.26
N PHE A 99 -5.72 -9.27 1.11
CA PHE A 99 -6.67 -9.16 2.21
C PHE A 99 -7.29 -10.52 2.56
N ALA A 100 -7.66 -11.31 1.55
CA ALA A 100 -8.13 -12.68 1.73
C ALA A 100 -7.12 -13.52 2.53
N GLN A 101 -5.83 -13.49 2.14
CA GLN A 101 -4.77 -14.20 2.85
C GLN A 101 -4.56 -13.69 4.28
N ALA A 102 -4.71 -12.39 4.52
CA ALA A 102 -4.61 -11.83 5.87
C ALA A 102 -5.77 -12.31 6.74
N LEU A 103 -7.00 -12.27 6.23
CA LEU A 103 -8.17 -12.79 6.94
C LEU A 103 -8.04 -14.28 7.22
N GLN A 104 -7.60 -15.09 6.26
CA GLN A 104 -7.34 -16.53 6.48
C GLN A 104 -6.35 -16.79 7.61
N ARG A 105 -5.24 -16.02 7.66
CA ARG A 105 -4.26 -16.14 8.74
C ARG A 105 -4.84 -15.72 10.09
N ILE A 106 -5.63 -14.64 10.12
CA ILE A 106 -6.33 -14.20 11.32
C ILE A 106 -7.33 -15.27 11.78
N THR A 107 -8.09 -15.88 10.86
CA THR A 107 -9.00 -16.98 11.15
C THR A 107 -8.26 -18.16 11.79
N ILE A 108 -7.10 -18.53 11.25
CA ILE A 108 -6.26 -19.60 11.80
C ILE A 108 -5.77 -19.22 13.20
N ASP A 109 -5.24 -18.02 13.40
CA ASP A 109 -4.73 -17.60 14.71
C ASP A 109 -5.85 -17.62 15.78
N VAL A 110 -7.01 -17.06 15.44
CA VAL A 110 -8.18 -17.02 16.33
C VAL A 110 -8.75 -18.42 16.59
N SER A 111 -8.75 -19.32 15.61
CA SER A 111 -9.21 -20.70 15.82
C SER A 111 -8.28 -21.51 16.73
N HIS A 112 -6.99 -21.13 16.82
CA HIS A 112 -6.04 -21.68 17.79
C HIS A 112 -6.09 -20.97 19.16
N GLY A 113 -7.01 -20.03 19.36
CA GLY A 113 -7.22 -19.34 20.63
C GLY A 113 -6.41 -18.06 20.82
N ALA A 114 -5.73 -17.57 19.78
CA ALA A 114 -5.09 -16.25 19.85
C ALA A 114 -6.15 -15.13 19.89
N ALA A 115 -5.80 -14.02 20.54
CA ALA A 115 -6.64 -12.83 20.53
C ALA A 115 -6.74 -12.24 19.10
N LEU A 116 -7.91 -11.71 18.75
CA LEU A 116 -8.16 -10.97 17.52
C LEU A 116 -7.24 -9.75 17.44
N SER A 117 -7.02 -9.05 18.55
CA SER A 117 -6.10 -7.92 18.62
C SER A 117 -4.66 -8.31 18.25
N GLU A 118 -4.15 -9.41 18.80
CA GLU A 118 -2.83 -9.96 18.45
C GLU A 118 -2.75 -10.37 16.98
N SER A 119 -3.82 -10.97 16.47
CA SER A 119 -3.92 -11.39 15.07
C SER A 119 -3.90 -10.18 14.12
N PHE A 120 -4.59 -9.09 14.47
CA PHE A 120 -4.55 -7.83 13.71
C PHE A 120 -3.17 -7.18 13.73
N GLU A 121 -2.47 -7.26 14.85
CA GLU A 121 -1.13 -6.69 15.05
C GLU A 121 -0.10 -7.29 14.10
N LYS A 122 -0.24 -8.58 13.75
CA LYS A 122 0.61 -9.26 12.74
C LYS A 122 0.44 -8.69 11.32
N HIS A 123 -0.57 -7.87 11.07
CA HIS A 123 -0.92 -7.32 9.76
C HIS A 123 -0.97 -5.76 9.72
N PRO A 124 0.11 -5.05 10.09
CA PRO A 124 0.11 -3.59 10.28
C PRO A 124 -0.08 -2.77 9.00
N ARG A 125 0.11 -3.39 7.82
CA ARG A 125 -0.15 -2.74 6.53
C ARG A 125 -1.64 -2.60 6.21
N ILE A 126 -2.45 -3.48 6.79
CA ILE A 126 -3.89 -3.60 6.54
C ILE A 126 -4.65 -2.99 7.71
N PHE A 127 -4.31 -3.40 8.93
CA PHE A 127 -4.93 -2.92 10.15
C PHE A 127 -4.02 -1.86 10.82
N PRO A 128 -4.47 -0.60 10.94
CA PRO A 128 -3.72 0.42 11.66
C PRO A 128 -3.70 0.13 13.16
N SER A 129 -2.78 0.76 13.91
CA SER A 129 -2.69 0.61 15.37
C SER A 129 -4.02 0.85 16.09
N MET A 130 -4.81 1.82 15.63
CA MET A 130 -6.14 2.09 16.18
C MET A 130 -7.08 0.88 16.09
N ALA A 131 -6.99 0.08 15.01
CA ALA A 131 -7.80 -1.13 14.86
C ALA A 131 -7.39 -2.22 15.88
N VAL A 132 -6.08 -2.35 16.12
CA VAL A 132 -5.52 -3.28 17.12
C VAL A 132 -5.99 -2.91 18.53
N GLU A 133 -5.88 -1.63 18.90
CA GLU A 133 -6.29 -1.17 20.24
C GLU A 133 -7.79 -1.23 20.45
N MET A 134 -8.59 -0.89 19.43
CA MET A 134 -10.05 -1.05 19.52
C MET A 134 -10.45 -2.51 19.67
N ALA A 135 -9.81 -3.44 18.96
CA ALA A 135 -10.04 -4.87 19.16
C ALA A 135 -9.64 -5.30 20.59
N ARG A 136 -8.49 -4.86 21.09
CA ARG A 136 -7.98 -5.21 22.43
C ARG A 136 -8.93 -4.75 23.55
N VAL A 137 -9.41 -3.50 23.47
CA VAL A 137 -10.41 -2.95 24.39
C VAL A 137 -11.71 -3.74 24.30
N ALA A 138 -12.12 -4.14 23.10
CA ALA A 138 -13.36 -4.87 22.88
C ALA A 138 -13.34 -6.29 23.43
N GLU A 139 -12.21 -7.00 23.30
CA GLU A 139 -12.00 -8.34 23.85
C GLU A 139 -11.99 -8.33 25.37
N THR A 140 -11.35 -7.31 25.98
CA THR A 140 -11.31 -7.17 27.44
C THR A 140 -12.65 -6.70 28.01
N GLY A 141 -13.34 -5.81 27.30
CA GLY A 141 -14.62 -5.22 27.70
C GLY A 141 -15.86 -6.04 27.31
N GLY A 142 -15.70 -7.17 26.62
CA GLY A 142 -16.80 -8.06 26.24
C GLY A 142 -17.76 -7.53 25.18
N SER A 143 -17.46 -6.40 24.53
CA SER A 143 -18.33 -5.78 23.51
C SER A 143 -17.60 -5.64 22.17
N LEU A 144 -17.33 -6.80 21.55
CA LEU A 144 -16.64 -6.89 20.26
C LEU A 144 -17.45 -6.27 19.12
N ALA A 145 -18.76 -6.54 19.08
CA ALA A 145 -19.65 -6.01 18.05
C ALA A 145 -19.70 -4.48 18.02
N GLU A 146 -19.87 -3.83 19.18
CA GLU A 146 -19.99 -2.37 19.26
C GLU A 146 -18.67 -1.68 18.89
N SER A 147 -17.54 -2.19 19.39
CA SER A 147 -16.22 -1.60 19.15
C SER A 147 -15.78 -1.75 17.70
N LEU A 148 -16.02 -2.91 17.09
CA LEU A 148 -15.81 -3.10 15.64
C LEU A 148 -16.75 -2.21 14.82
N GLY A 149 -17.97 -1.94 15.29
CA GLY A 149 -18.89 -1.00 14.67
C GLY A 149 -18.34 0.44 14.66
N LYS A 150 -17.82 0.91 15.80
CA LYS A 150 -17.16 2.22 15.91
C LYS A 150 -15.90 2.31 15.05
N LEU A 151 -15.12 1.22 15.00
CA LEU A 151 -13.96 1.12 14.12
C LEU A 151 -14.36 1.22 12.65
N ALA A 152 -15.43 0.52 12.23
CA ALA A 152 -15.98 0.61 10.89
C ALA A 152 -16.43 2.03 10.55
N ASP A 153 -17.19 2.69 11.43
CA ASP A 153 -17.64 4.08 11.25
C ASP A 153 -16.45 5.01 11.00
N HIS A 154 -15.36 4.86 11.77
CA HIS A 154 -14.17 5.69 11.60
C HIS A 154 -13.47 5.41 10.26
N MET A 155 -13.29 4.14 9.90
CA MET A 155 -12.63 3.76 8.65
C MET A 155 -13.45 4.18 7.41
N GLU A 156 -14.77 4.02 7.46
CA GLU A 156 -15.68 4.44 6.39
C GLU A 156 -15.68 5.95 6.20
N LYS A 157 -15.74 6.74 7.30
CA LYS A 157 -15.62 8.21 7.23
C LYS A 157 -14.30 8.64 6.59
N GLY A 158 -13.18 8.01 6.97
CA GLY A 158 -11.88 8.27 6.36
C GLY A 158 -11.87 7.95 4.87
N ALA A 159 -12.48 6.84 4.47
CA ALA A 159 -12.59 6.45 3.06
C ALA A 159 -13.52 7.38 2.26
N GLU A 160 -14.62 7.85 2.86
CA GLU A 160 -15.54 8.83 2.29
C GLU A 160 -14.85 10.17 2.03
N ILE A 161 -14.09 10.69 3.01
CA ILE A 161 -13.31 11.92 2.86
C ILE A 161 -12.31 11.76 1.70
N ALA A 162 -11.57 10.65 1.67
CA ALA A 162 -10.61 10.38 0.59
C ALA A 162 -11.31 10.33 -0.78
N ARG A 163 -12.53 9.78 -0.86
CA ARG A 163 -13.34 9.73 -2.08
C ARG A 163 -13.81 11.11 -2.51
N LYS A 164 -14.28 11.95 -1.58
CA LYS A 164 -14.68 13.34 -1.83
C LYS A 164 -13.52 14.16 -2.37
N VAL A 165 -12.33 14.05 -1.75
CA VAL A 165 -11.12 14.73 -2.22
C VAL A 165 -10.74 14.29 -3.64
N LYS A 166 -10.73 12.98 -3.91
CA LYS A 166 -10.45 12.46 -5.25
C LYS A 166 -11.47 12.95 -6.29
N GLY A 167 -12.75 12.95 -5.93
CA GLY A 167 -13.83 13.45 -6.78
C GLY A 167 -13.69 14.94 -7.09
N ALA A 168 -13.39 15.76 -6.07
CA ALA A 168 -13.21 17.20 -6.21
C ALA A 168 -12.00 17.56 -7.10
N LEU A 169 -10.94 16.74 -7.09
CA LEU A 169 -9.75 16.94 -7.92
C LEU A 169 -9.91 16.47 -9.37
N ALA A 170 -10.89 15.61 -9.66
CA ALA A 170 -11.07 15.05 -11.00
C ALA A 170 -11.34 16.13 -12.06
N TYR A 171 -12.23 17.08 -11.76
CA TYR A 171 -12.56 18.17 -12.70
C TYR A 171 -11.37 19.12 -12.96
N PRO A 172 -10.69 19.68 -11.93
CA PRO A 172 -9.49 20.50 -12.14
C PRO A 172 -8.40 19.79 -12.96
N ILE A 173 -8.14 18.50 -12.69
CA ILE A 173 -7.12 17.74 -13.43
C ILE A 173 -7.50 17.61 -14.90
N VAL A 174 -8.76 17.27 -15.22
CA VAL A 174 -9.22 17.14 -16.60
C VAL A 174 -9.12 18.47 -17.35
N VAL A 175 -9.58 19.57 -16.74
CA VAL A 175 -9.50 20.91 -17.36
C VAL A 175 -8.04 21.32 -17.59
N LEU A 176 -7.16 21.14 -16.60
CA LEU A 176 -5.73 21.44 -16.76
C LEU A 176 -5.08 20.61 -17.87
N CYS A 177 -5.39 19.32 -17.97
CA CYS A 177 -4.90 18.47 -19.05
C CYS A 177 -5.34 18.96 -20.43
N ILE A 178 -6.62 19.31 -20.58
CA ILE A 178 -7.17 19.83 -21.85
C ILE A 178 -6.53 21.19 -22.18
N SER A 179 -6.50 22.12 -21.23
CA SER A 179 -5.89 23.45 -21.44
C SER A 179 -4.40 23.35 -21.81
N PHE A 180 -3.64 22.48 -21.15
CA PHE A 180 -2.23 22.24 -21.48
C PHE A 180 -2.08 21.68 -22.90
N LEU A 181 -2.90 20.70 -23.27
CA LEU A 181 -2.90 20.13 -24.62
C LEU A 181 -3.25 21.18 -25.68
N THR A 182 -4.26 22.01 -25.44
CA THR A 182 -4.66 23.09 -26.36
C THR A 182 -3.54 24.09 -26.58
N VAL A 183 -2.86 24.54 -25.51
CA VAL A 183 -1.72 25.46 -25.62
C VAL A 183 -0.58 24.79 -26.38
N LEU A 184 -0.27 23.53 -26.10
CA LEU A 184 0.78 22.78 -26.79
C LEU A 184 0.52 22.72 -28.31
N VAL A 185 -0.70 22.39 -28.72
CA VAL A 185 -1.10 22.33 -30.14
C VAL A 185 -1.02 23.70 -30.79
N MET A 186 -1.52 24.74 -30.12
CA MET A 186 -1.48 26.12 -30.60
C MET A 186 -0.04 26.57 -30.87
N VAL A 187 0.84 26.35 -29.89
CA VAL A 187 2.22 26.78 -29.97
C VAL A 187 3.02 25.96 -31.00
N THR A 188 2.75 24.67 -31.15
CA THR A 188 3.51 23.79 -32.04
C THR A 188 3.11 23.90 -33.51
N PHE A 189 1.81 24.09 -33.80
CA PHE A 189 1.31 24.09 -35.18
C PHE A 189 0.90 25.46 -35.69
N ILE A 190 0.26 26.28 -34.86
CA ILE A 190 -0.35 27.54 -35.29
C ILE A 190 0.70 28.65 -35.30
N LEU A 191 1.48 28.79 -34.23
CA LEU A 191 2.47 29.85 -34.12
C LEU A 191 3.53 29.82 -35.25
N PRO A 192 4.10 28.67 -35.66
CA PRO A 192 5.10 28.63 -36.74
C PRO A 192 4.52 28.97 -38.12
N ARG A 193 3.21 28.80 -38.32
CA ARG A 193 2.54 29.23 -39.55
C ARG A 193 2.45 30.75 -39.60
N PHE A 194 2.13 31.38 -38.46
CA PHE A 194 2.12 32.84 -38.36
C PHE A 194 3.50 33.44 -38.58
N THR A 195 4.57 32.90 -37.97
CA THR A 195 5.92 33.43 -38.18
C THR A 195 6.35 33.37 -39.64
N LYS A 196 6.10 32.25 -40.33
CA LYS A 196 6.36 32.10 -41.77
C LYS A 196 5.57 33.09 -42.64
N LEU A 197 4.37 33.50 -42.21
CA LEU A 197 3.60 34.53 -42.92
C LEU A 197 4.24 35.92 -42.73
N PHE A 198 4.67 36.25 -41.52
CA PHE A 198 5.35 37.53 -41.25
C PHE A 198 6.69 37.65 -41.99
N ASP A 199 7.48 36.57 -42.04
CA ASP A 199 8.76 36.56 -42.78
C ASP A 199 8.55 36.85 -44.28
N LYS A 200 7.46 36.35 -44.87
CA LYS A 200 7.12 36.59 -46.28
C LYS A 200 6.70 38.02 -46.58
N MET A 201 6.20 38.75 -45.59
CA MET A 201 5.75 40.15 -45.75
C MET A 201 6.90 41.16 -45.57
N GLY A 202 8.12 40.71 -45.27
CA GLY A 202 9.28 41.60 -45.06
C GLY A 202 9.17 42.49 -43.82
N ALA A 203 8.20 42.24 -42.95
CA ALA A 203 7.97 43.02 -41.73
C ALA A 203 8.85 42.47 -40.60
N LYS A 204 9.69 43.33 -39.98
CA LYS A 204 10.43 42.97 -38.77
C LYS A 204 9.45 42.64 -37.66
N VAL A 205 9.48 41.41 -37.16
CA VAL A 205 8.66 40.97 -36.02
C VAL A 205 8.92 41.88 -34.80
N PRO A 206 7.89 42.50 -34.22
CA PRO A 206 8.03 43.29 -33.01
C PRO A 206 8.60 42.47 -31.84
N TRP A 207 9.29 43.14 -30.91
CA TRP A 207 9.92 42.48 -29.75
C TRP A 207 8.91 41.70 -28.89
N THR A 208 7.66 42.12 -28.85
CA THR A 208 6.56 41.43 -28.16
C THR A 208 6.25 40.07 -28.77
N THR A 209 6.31 39.94 -30.10
CA THR A 209 6.15 38.67 -30.82
C THR A 209 7.38 37.78 -30.66
N GLN A 210 8.59 38.37 -30.64
CA GLN A 210 9.82 37.62 -30.37
C GLN A 210 9.82 37.00 -28.97
N LEU A 211 9.39 37.76 -27.94
CA LEU A 211 9.21 37.24 -26.59
C LEU A 211 8.23 36.05 -26.57
N LEU A 212 7.12 36.15 -27.31
CA LEU A 212 6.15 35.07 -27.44
C LEU A 212 6.76 33.82 -28.10
N ILE A 213 7.56 33.98 -29.15
CA ILE A 213 8.30 32.90 -29.82
C ILE A 213 9.33 32.27 -28.89
N THR A 214 10.03 33.06 -28.07
CA THR A 214 10.99 32.56 -27.08
C THR A 214 10.29 31.74 -26.00
N ILE A 215 9.18 32.24 -25.44
CA ILE A 215 8.36 31.51 -24.46
C ILE A 215 7.80 30.23 -25.08
N SER A 216 7.34 30.30 -26.32
CA SER A 216 6.88 29.16 -27.11
C SER A 216 7.97 28.10 -27.25
N ASN A 217 9.17 28.47 -27.71
CA ASN A 217 10.27 27.54 -27.92
C ASN A 217 10.74 26.91 -26.61
N VAL A 218 10.75 27.66 -25.50
CA VAL A 218 11.02 27.12 -24.16
C VAL A 218 9.92 26.13 -23.77
N THR A 219 8.65 26.46 -24.02
CA THR A 219 7.51 25.60 -23.68
C THR A 219 7.50 24.31 -24.49
N THR A 220 7.76 24.35 -25.80
CA THR A 220 7.81 23.15 -26.66
C THR A 220 9.07 22.32 -26.46
N THR A 221 10.20 22.94 -26.13
CA THR A 221 11.47 22.24 -25.89
C THR A 221 11.53 21.64 -24.49
N TYR A 222 10.97 22.29 -23.47
CA TYR A 222 11.06 21.87 -22.07
C TYR A 222 9.72 21.43 -21.45
N TRP A 223 8.71 21.10 -22.26
CA TRP A 223 7.41 20.61 -21.76
C TRP A 223 7.55 19.43 -20.79
N TYR A 224 8.52 18.53 -21.02
CA TYR A 224 8.81 17.40 -20.15
C TYR A 224 9.36 17.82 -18.78
N LEU A 225 10.01 18.98 -18.64
CA LEU A 225 10.42 19.52 -17.34
C LEU A 225 9.22 19.99 -16.53
N PHE A 226 8.16 20.50 -17.16
CA PHE A 226 6.94 20.86 -16.44
C PHE A 226 6.22 19.61 -15.92
N ILE A 227 6.12 18.55 -16.74
CA ILE A 227 5.55 17.26 -16.30
C ILE A 227 6.44 16.62 -15.23
N GLY A 228 7.75 16.58 -15.45
CA GLY A 228 8.72 16.06 -14.49
C GLY A 228 8.71 16.85 -13.17
N GLY A 229 8.57 18.17 -13.22
CA GLY A 229 8.43 19.05 -12.07
C GLY A 229 7.13 18.83 -11.32
N ALA A 230 6.00 18.66 -12.02
CA ALA A 230 4.72 18.32 -11.40
C ALA A 230 4.77 16.94 -10.71
N ILE A 231 5.40 15.95 -11.36
CA ILE A 231 5.63 14.62 -10.78
C ILE A 231 6.56 14.73 -9.56
N ALA A 232 7.66 15.47 -9.66
CA ALA A 232 8.60 15.67 -8.55
C ALA A 232 7.91 16.37 -7.37
N LEU A 233 7.10 17.40 -7.62
CA LEU A 233 6.30 18.09 -6.60
C LEU A 233 5.28 17.13 -5.96
N PHE A 234 4.63 16.28 -6.75
CA PHE A 234 3.74 15.24 -6.25
C PHE A 234 4.47 14.23 -5.35
N PHE A 235 5.67 13.79 -5.72
CA PHE A 235 6.47 12.88 -4.89
C PHE A 235 7.03 13.58 -3.65
N LEU A 236 7.44 14.85 -3.74
CA LEU A 236 7.91 15.66 -2.62
C LEU A 236 6.81 15.91 -1.60
N THR A 237 5.61 16.30 -2.04
CA THR A 237 4.45 16.47 -1.16
C THR A 237 4.05 15.14 -0.52
N ARG A 238 4.02 14.05 -1.27
CA ARG A 238 3.80 12.70 -0.74
C ARG A 238 4.85 12.30 0.30
N LYS A 239 6.14 12.60 0.05
CA LYS A 239 7.24 12.32 0.98
C LYS A 239 7.16 13.20 2.23
N TYR A 240 6.82 14.48 2.07
CA TYR A 240 6.63 15.44 3.15
C TYR A 240 5.46 15.05 4.07
N LEU A 241 4.32 14.67 3.50
CA LEU A 241 3.16 14.13 4.22
C LEU A 241 3.46 12.80 4.93
N SER A 242 4.44 12.03 4.44
CA SER A 242 4.91 10.81 5.12
C SER A 242 5.95 11.05 6.22
N THR A 243 6.45 12.28 6.39
CA THR A 243 7.44 12.65 7.40
C THR A 243 6.74 12.97 8.74
N PRO A 244 7.32 12.61 9.91
CA PRO A 244 6.68 12.82 11.22
C PRO A 244 6.24 14.26 11.52
N ALA A 245 6.85 15.28 10.89
CA ALA A 245 6.41 16.68 10.99
C ALA A 245 5.05 16.96 10.31
N GLY A 246 4.68 16.20 9.26
CA GLY A 246 3.40 16.34 8.57
C GLY A 246 2.22 15.68 9.29
N ARG A 247 2.47 14.63 10.09
CA ARG A 247 1.47 13.91 10.90
C ARG A 247 1.05 14.64 12.18
N ARG A 248 1.74 15.71 12.57
CA ARG A 248 1.45 16.45 13.82
C ARG A 248 0.55 17.67 13.59
N ASN A 249 0.41 18.14 12.35
CA ASN A 249 -0.41 19.29 11.97
C ASN A 249 -1.70 18.90 11.21
N TYR A 250 -1.98 17.60 11.04
CA TYR A 250 -3.21 17.07 10.44
C TYR A 250 -3.63 15.77 11.12
#